data_AF-A0A7Y6DWK7-F1
#
_entry.id   AF-A0A7Y6DWK7-F1
#
_cell.length_a   1.000
_cell.length_b   1.000
_cell.length_c   1.000
_cell.angle_alpha   90.00
_cell.angle_beta   90.00
_cell.angle_gamma   90.00
#
_symmetry.space_group_name_H-M   'P 1'
#
loop_
_entity.id
_entity.type
_entity.pdbx_description
1 polymer ?
#
loop_
_entity_poly.entity_id
_entity_poly.type
_entity_poly.pdbx_seq_one_letter_code
_entity_poly.pdbx_strand_id
1 'polypeptide(L)'
;MSPDLSRALHDAVDTGPDDAPFDVLSLTGRIRRRRTVRAGVRGGVAVGAVGAVAFGAVYVGGRQPSSVLPAARADAGPGTCGSDIGLLPTAEPGRVGLLPSTDGSWYMDEPSSIPPQGTDLGTLLGRTMSPVLVRELSPDARDAAVAELVRSANESLADAEAHRASRLANPPGGAPLTAGEVDALDRGVEVARDQLELAQTSESITVVGDELDSRVLITHDGTVVASDADPAPDPRYAWMSSSDRSVAMGLTSTELITCATDGEPGGVPLPAGEYSVYVSYAEAGGRAVAGPWSLTLLDMPPAPTGFPEGFPVDDVPLIGGRLVSVTPMAGSSGEGWSVVIAADGDDAAKEAVRLLGDDWSTYPALAPPPGITFPVAGWEVGVTASTSEDGEPTVVYSILPD
;
A
#
# COMPACT_ATOMS: atom_id res chain seq x y z
N MET A 1 23.26 4.46 23.11
CA MET A 1 23.67 4.41 21.69
C MET A 1 25.19 4.41 21.69
N SER A 2 25.85 3.54 20.93
CA SER A 2 27.32 3.51 20.92
C SER A 2 27.87 4.69 20.09
N PRO A 3 28.96 5.34 20.53
CA PRO A 3 29.57 6.48 19.85
C PRO A 3 30.15 6.17 18.47
N ASP A 4 30.32 4.89 18.11
CA ASP A 4 30.86 4.49 16.80
C ASP A 4 29.86 4.68 15.65
N LEU A 5 28.56 4.63 15.93
CA LEU A 5 27.53 4.77 14.90
C LEU A 5 27.35 6.23 14.45
N SER A 6 27.58 7.18 15.37
CA SER A 6 27.55 8.62 15.06
C SER A 6 28.75 9.05 14.22
N ARG A 7 29.89 8.37 14.38
CA ARG A 7 31.11 8.65 13.63
C ARG A 7 31.05 8.08 12.22
N ALA A 8 30.55 6.85 12.08
CA ALA A 8 30.33 6.22 10.78
C ALA A 8 29.30 6.95 9.91
N LEU A 9 28.28 7.58 10.52
CA LEU A 9 27.31 8.42 9.82
C LEU A 9 27.89 9.77 9.39
N HIS A 10 28.80 10.35 10.18
CA HIS A 10 29.48 11.59 9.82
C HIS A 10 30.48 11.38 8.67
N ASP A 11 31.30 10.32 8.73
CA ASP A 11 32.29 10.04 7.68
C ASP A 11 31.64 9.73 6.33
N ALA A 12 30.46 9.08 6.33
CA ALA A 12 29.72 8.78 5.11
C ALA A 12 29.08 10.02 4.45
N VAL A 13 28.74 11.04 5.25
CA VAL A 13 28.18 12.32 4.76
C VAL A 13 29.29 13.27 4.32
N ASP A 14 30.44 13.24 4.97
CA ASP A 14 31.53 14.19 4.71
C ASP A 14 32.52 13.74 3.60
N THR A 15 32.49 12.48 3.11
CA THR A 15 33.50 11.97 2.14
C THR A 15 32.97 11.20 0.92
N GLY A 16 31.66 11.10 0.70
CA GLY A 16 31.08 10.40 -0.45
C GLY A 16 31.08 11.23 -1.75
N PRO A 17 31.22 10.62 -2.94
CA PRO A 17 31.08 11.32 -4.22
C PRO A 17 29.65 11.88 -4.38
N ASP A 18 29.49 12.92 -5.21
CA ASP A 18 28.25 13.72 -5.45
C ASP A 18 26.98 12.94 -5.88
N ASP A 19 27.05 11.61 -5.95
CA ASP A 19 25.89 10.72 -6.01
C ASP A 19 25.61 10.16 -4.62
N ALA A 20 24.87 10.91 -3.79
CA ALA A 20 24.45 10.43 -2.48
C ALA A 20 23.46 9.24 -2.63
N PRO A 21 23.78 8.02 -2.14
CA PRO A 21 22.95 6.83 -2.36
C PRO A 21 21.77 6.70 -1.38
N PHE A 22 21.35 7.79 -0.73
CA PHE A 22 20.33 7.76 0.31
C PHE A 22 19.27 8.83 0.09
N ASP A 23 18.11 8.40 -0.40
CA ASP A 23 16.87 9.14 -0.36
C ASP A 23 16.46 9.41 1.11
N VAL A 24 16.24 10.68 1.44
CA VAL A 24 15.82 11.17 2.76
C VAL A 24 14.50 10.51 3.19
N LEU A 25 13.61 10.15 2.25
CA LEU A 25 12.39 9.41 2.54
C LEU A 25 12.71 7.99 3.04
N SER A 26 13.72 7.33 2.46
CA SER A 26 14.19 6.00 2.89
C SER A 26 14.78 6.01 4.32
N LEU A 27 15.47 7.10 4.69
CA LEU A 27 16.09 7.25 6.01
C LEU A 27 15.03 7.53 7.09
N THR A 28 14.07 8.41 6.79
CA THR A 28 12.92 8.72 7.67
C THR A 28 12.04 7.48 7.88
N GLY A 29 11.83 6.68 6.83
CA GLY A 29 11.17 5.38 6.90
C GLY A 29 11.89 4.37 7.80
N ARG A 30 13.23 4.26 7.70
CA ARG A 30 14.04 3.38 8.58
C ARG A 30 14.04 3.81 10.05
N ILE A 31 14.07 5.11 10.32
CA ILE A 31 14.05 5.65 11.69
C ILE A 31 12.67 5.40 12.34
N ARG A 32 11.58 5.53 11.59
CA ARG A 32 10.22 5.23 12.07
C ARG A 32 10.00 3.72 12.29
N ARG A 33 10.45 2.85 11.36
CA ARG A 33 10.41 1.37 11.52
C ARG A 33 11.09 0.87 12.81
N ARG A 34 12.21 1.48 13.21
CA ARG A 34 12.93 1.12 14.45
C ARG A 34 12.20 1.57 15.72
N ARG A 35 11.30 2.56 15.66
CA ARG A 35 10.47 2.98 16.80
C ARG A 35 9.25 2.07 16.97
N THR A 36 8.60 1.64 15.88
CA THR A 36 7.49 0.67 15.93
C THR A 36 7.93 -0.70 16.46
N VAL A 37 9.11 -1.18 16.07
CA VAL A 37 9.68 -2.44 16.62
C VAL A 37 9.95 -2.34 18.14
N ARG A 38 10.24 -1.15 18.68
CA ARG A 38 10.42 -0.96 20.13
C ARG A 38 9.11 -0.80 20.91
N ALA A 39 8.01 -0.40 20.26
CA ALA A 39 6.69 -0.39 20.87
C ALA A 39 6.11 -1.82 20.99
N GLY A 40 6.36 -2.68 20.00
CA GLY A 40 5.94 -4.10 20.05
C GLY A 40 6.68 -4.97 21.06
N VAL A 41 7.86 -4.56 21.54
CA VAL A 41 8.70 -5.37 22.45
C VAL A 41 8.45 -5.08 23.94
N ARG A 42 7.62 -4.08 24.30
CA ARG A 42 7.25 -3.82 25.72
C ARG A 42 5.99 -4.55 26.20
N GLY A 43 5.35 -5.35 25.35
CA GLY A 43 4.09 -6.04 25.66
C GLY A 43 4.16 -7.54 25.95
N GLY A 44 5.33 -8.19 25.97
CA GLY A 44 5.37 -9.64 26.18
C GLY A 44 6.73 -10.20 26.57
N VAL A 45 6.95 -10.40 27.86
CA VAL A 45 8.00 -11.29 28.37
C VAL A 45 7.33 -12.44 29.10
N ALA A 46 7.15 -13.57 28.40
CA ALA A 46 7.08 -14.91 29.00
C ALA A 46 7.23 -16.01 27.91
N VAL A 47 8.49 -16.41 27.70
CA VAL A 47 9.02 -17.77 27.48
C VAL A 47 8.18 -18.82 26.73
N GLY A 48 8.74 -19.37 25.63
CA GLY A 48 8.58 -20.82 25.34
C GLY A 48 8.56 -21.32 23.89
N ALA A 49 9.72 -21.28 23.22
CA ALA A 49 10.30 -22.27 22.29
C ALA A 49 9.45 -23.23 21.39
N VAL A 50 9.93 -23.32 20.13
CA VAL A 50 9.94 -24.47 19.16
C VAL A 50 8.71 -24.69 18.26
N GLY A 51 8.96 -24.66 16.94
CA GLY A 51 8.29 -25.57 15.99
C GLY A 51 7.84 -24.90 14.69
N ALA A 52 8.72 -24.88 13.69
CA ALA A 52 8.31 -24.70 12.30
C ALA A 52 7.41 -25.87 11.89
N VAL A 53 6.19 -25.60 11.45
CA VAL A 53 5.31 -26.59 10.82
C VAL A 53 4.88 -26.03 9.48
N ALA A 54 5.31 -26.73 8.42
CA ALA A 54 4.85 -26.55 7.07
C ALA A 54 3.33 -26.79 7.00
N PHE A 55 2.57 -25.78 6.57
CA PHE A 55 1.16 -25.95 6.25
C PHE A 55 1.01 -26.53 4.84
N GLY A 56 1.09 -27.86 4.74
CA GLY A 56 0.48 -28.60 3.65
C GLY A 56 -1.00 -28.79 3.97
N ALA A 57 -1.87 -27.95 3.41
CA ALA A 57 -3.31 -28.10 3.57
C ALA A 57 -3.84 -29.21 2.65
N VAL A 58 -3.90 -30.42 3.20
CA VAL A 58 -4.68 -31.53 2.64
C VAL A 58 -6.16 -31.23 2.91
N TYR A 59 -6.85 -30.73 1.90
CA TYR A 59 -8.30 -30.48 1.93
C TYR A 59 -9.05 -31.83 1.84
N VAL A 60 -9.49 -32.36 2.98
CA VAL A 60 -10.35 -33.57 3.02
C VAL A 60 -11.62 -33.24 3.81
N GLY A 61 -12.74 -33.15 3.09
CA GLY A 61 -14.08 -33.41 3.63
C GLY A 61 -14.93 -32.20 4.04
N GLY A 62 -15.72 -31.67 3.10
CA GLY A 62 -17.14 -31.35 3.31
C GLY A 62 -17.55 -30.31 4.36
N ARG A 63 -16.65 -29.44 4.85
CA ARG A 63 -17.04 -28.28 5.64
C ARG A 63 -17.47 -27.14 4.71
N GLN A 64 -18.60 -26.49 5.03
CA GLN A 64 -19.04 -25.31 4.29
C GLN A 64 -17.94 -24.24 4.34
N PRO A 65 -17.67 -23.52 3.24
CA PRO A 65 -16.63 -22.47 3.20
C PRO A 65 -16.77 -21.44 4.33
N SER A 66 -18.02 -21.13 4.71
CA SER A 66 -18.37 -20.25 5.82
C SER A 66 -17.95 -20.74 7.22
N SER A 67 -17.58 -22.02 7.37
CA SER A 67 -17.14 -22.57 8.67
C SER A 67 -15.78 -22.05 9.14
N VAL A 68 -15.07 -21.31 8.28
CA VAL A 68 -13.79 -20.66 8.57
C VAL A 68 -13.99 -19.23 9.09
N LEU A 69 -15.18 -18.64 8.88
CA LEU A 69 -15.45 -17.27 9.31
C LEU A 69 -15.65 -17.22 10.83
N PRO A 70 -15.10 -16.20 11.51
CA PRO A 70 -15.38 -15.96 12.92
C PRO A 70 -16.89 -15.91 13.18
N ALA A 71 -17.35 -16.66 14.18
CA ALA A 71 -18.74 -16.63 14.58
C ALA A 71 -19.08 -15.26 15.22
N ALA A 72 -20.33 -14.83 15.05
CA ALA A 72 -20.86 -13.67 15.75
C ALA A 72 -20.80 -13.88 17.28
N ARG A 73 -20.34 -12.85 17.98
CA ARG A 73 -20.11 -12.86 19.43
C ARG A 73 -20.80 -11.68 20.08
N ALA A 74 -21.77 -11.98 20.94
CA ALA A 74 -22.54 -10.96 21.65
C ALA A 74 -21.70 -10.15 22.66
N ASP A 75 -20.55 -10.67 23.08
CA ASP A 75 -19.62 -10.03 24.02
C ASP A 75 -18.46 -9.30 23.34
N ALA A 76 -18.33 -9.40 22.00
CA ALA A 76 -17.30 -8.69 21.26
C ALA A 76 -17.54 -7.18 21.30
N GLY A 77 -16.48 -6.40 21.55
CA GLY A 77 -16.55 -4.95 21.53
C GLY A 77 -16.96 -4.44 20.14
N PRO A 78 -17.74 -3.34 20.02
CA PRO A 78 -18.14 -2.80 18.72
C PRO A 78 -16.93 -2.52 17.82
N GLY A 79 -16.98 -2.98 16.56
CA GLY A 79 -15.88 -2.82 15.60
C GLY A 79 -14.71 -3.78 15.78
N THR A 80 -14.85 -4.78 16.64
CA THR A 80 -13.87 -5.85 16.81
C THR A 80 -14.32 -7.14 16.13
N CYS A 81 -13.41 -8.11 16.00
CA CYS A 81 -13.70 -9.37 15.35
C CYS A 81 -14.90 -10.10 15.97
N GLY A 82 -15.81 -10.61 15.15
CA GLY A 82 -17.04 -11.27 15.59
C GLY A 82 -18.12 -10.32 16.12
N SER A 83 -17.86 -9.00 16.17
CA SER A 83 -18.91 -8.04 16.57
C SER A 83 -19.89 -7.77 15.44
N ASP A 84 -21.12 -7.43 15.81
CA ASP A 84 -22.14 -6.93 14.89
C ASP A 84 -21.83 -5.47 14.52
N ILE A 85 -21.72 -5.20 13.21
CA ILE A 85 -21.46 -3.86 12.69
C ILE A 85 -22.55 -2.85 13.09
N GLY A 86 -23.79 -3.32 13.32
CA GLY A 86 -24.90 -2.50 13.78
C GLY A 86 -24.73 -1.92 15.18
N LEU A 87 -23.72 -2.37 15.94
CA LEU A 87 -23.36 -1.78 17.23
C LEU A 87 -22.56 -0.48 17.10
N LEU A 88 -22.00 -0.18 15.93
CA LEU A 88 -21.32 1.09 15.67
C LEU A 88 -22.31 2.13 15.14
N PRO A 89 -22.24 3.38 15.62
CA PRO A 89 -23.03 4.47 15.06
C PRO A 89 -22.74 4.65 13.57
N THR A 90 -23.78 4.83 12.77
CA THR A 90 -23.64 5.23 11.36
C THR A 90 -23.10 6.64 11.31
N ALA A 91 -22.04 6.85 10.53
CA ALA A 91 -21.43 8.14 10.37
C ALA A 91 -22.24 9.06 9.46
N GLU A 92 -21.97 10.36 9.51
CA GLU A 92 -22.62 11.31 8.61
C GLU A 92 -22.23 11.02 7.15
N PRO A 93 -23.21 11.03 6.22
CA PRO A 93 -22.93 10.74 4.82
C PRO A 93 -22.01 11.81 4.22
N GLY A 94 -21.12 11.39 3.32
CA GLY A 94 -20.27 12.31 2.56
C GLY A 94 -19.00 12.78 3.28
N ARG A 95 -18.61 12.20 4.42
CA ARG A 95 -17.33 12.48 5.09
C ARG A 95 -16.21 11.49 4.75
N VAL A 96 -16.58 10.29 4.32
CA VAL A 96 -15.65 9.20 3.97
C VAL A 96 -16.17 8.45 2.76
N GLY A 97 -15.25 8.15 1.84
CA GLY A 97 -15.50 7.39 0.61
C GLY A 97 -14.39 6.36 0.36
N LEU A 98 -14.75 5.27 -0.32
CA LEU A 98 -13.79 4.30 -0.87
C LEU A 98 -13.94 4.26 -2.40
N LEU A 99 -12.81 4.16 -3.10
CA LEU A 99 -12.76 3.89 -4.53
C LEU A 99 -11.92 2.64 -4.80
N PRO A 100 -12.28 1.84 -5.82
CA PRO A 100 -11.37 0.82 -6.35
C PRO A 100 -10.13 1.50 -6.95
N SER A 101 -8.95 0.92 -6.76
CA SER A 101 -7.68 1.40 -7.34
C SER A 101 -7.46 0.74 -8.70
N THR A 102 -8.06 1.27 -9.76
CA THR A 102 -8.21 0.53 -11.03
C THR A 102 -6.93 0.39 -11.87
N ASP A 103 -6.11 1.43 -12.01
CA ASP A 103 -5.03 1.46 -13.00
C ASP A 103 -3.75 2.18 -12.53
N GLY A 104 -3.67 2.51 -11.24
CA GLY A 104 -2.52 3.21 -10.67
C GLY A 104 -2.53 4.72 -10.94
N SER A 105 -3.53 5.23 -11.66
CA SER A 105 -3.71 6.67 -11.92
C SER A 105 -4.33 7.43 -10.75
N TRP A 106 -4.49 6.81 -9.58
CA TRP A 106 -5.07 7.44 -8.38
C TRP A 106 -4.31 8.69 -7.89
N TYR A 107 -3.08 8.93 -8.38
CA TYR A 107 -2.35 10.18 -8.17
C TYR A 107 -2.73 11.31 -9.14
N MET A 108 -3.35 10.99 -10.28
CA MET A 108 -3.59 11.90 -11.41
C MET A 108 -5.02 12.47 -11.42
N ASP A 109 -5.99 11.69 -10.94
CA ASP A 109 -7.35 12.17 -10.74
C ASP A 109 -7.50 12.55 -9.27
N GLU A 110 -7.32 13.84 -8.95
CA GLU A 110 -7.61 14.35 -7.61
C GLU A 110 -9.14 14.42 -7.43
N PRO A 111 -9.80 13.50 -6.71
CA PRO A 111 -11.18 13.71 -6.35
C PRO A 111 -11.27 14.97 -5.50
N SER A 112 -11.93 16.00 -6.02
CA SER A 112 -12.35 17.18 -5.24
C SER A 112 -13.61 16.92 -4.41
N SER A 113 -14.08 15.66 -4.36
CA SER A 113 -15.30 15.28 -3.68
C SER A 113 -15.22 13.87 -3.10
N ILE A 114 -15.98 13.65 -2.02
CA ILE A 114 -16.07 12.33 -1.40
C ILE A 114 -16.90 11.40 -2.30
N PRO A 115 -16.35 10.24 -2.70
CA PRO A 115 -17.08 9.21 -3.43
C PRO A 115 -18.38 8.82 -2.70
N PRO A 116 -19.46 8.54 -3.43
CA PRO A 116 -20.69 8.06 -2.81
C PRO A 116 -20.46 6.72 -2.10
N GLN A 117 -21.15 6.53 -0.98
CA GLN A 117 -21.22 5.22 -0.32
C GLN A 117 -22.00 4.22 -1.18
N GLY A 118 -21.72 2.93 -1.02
CA GLY A 118 -22.39 1.88 -1.79
C GLY A 118 -21.82 1.65 -3.19
N THR A 119 -20.67 2.25 -3.52
CA THR A 119 -19.91 1.85 -4.69
C THR A 119 -19.40 0.42 -4.54
N ASP A 120 -19.28 -0.26 -5.69
CA ASP A 120 -18.65 -1.56 -5.75
C ASP A 120 -17.12 -1.41 -5.72
N LEU A 121 -16.46 -2.09 -4.79
CA LEU A 121 -15.00 -2.12 -4.72
C LEU A 121 -14.39 -3.15 -5.68
N GLY A 122 -15.25 -3.94 -6.31
CA GLY A 122 -14.90 -4.87 -7.37
C GLY A 122 -14.97 -6.33 -6.95
N THR A 123 -14.67 -7.17 -7.92
CA THR A 123 -14.62 -8.62 -7.81
C THR A 123 -13.15 -9.06 -7.78
N LEU A 124 -12.68 -9.66 -6.69
CA LEU A 124 -11.26 -9.97 -6.49
C LEU A 124 -10.99 -11.48 -6.47
N LEU A 125 -9.96 -11.90 -7.20
CA LEU A 125 -9.33 -13.22 -7.11
C LEU A 125 -8.32 -13.28 -5.96
N GLY A 126 -7.61 -12.18 -5.74
CA GLY A 126 -6.63 -12.05 -4.68
C GLY A 126 -7.26 -11.99 -3.30
N ARG A 127 -6.39 -11.93 -2.28
CA ARG A 127 -6.80 -11.74 -0.88
C ARG A 127 -6.19 -10.47 -0.30
N THR A 128 -5.93 -9.50 -1.16
CA THR A 128 -5.41 -8.18 -0.79
C THR A 128 -6.19 -7.10 -1.53
N MET A 129 -6.98 -6.34 -0.78
CA MET A 129 -7.71 -5.19 -1.27
C MET A 129 -6.85 -3.93 -1.09
N SER A 130 -6.81 -3.05 -2.08
CA SER A 130 -6.04 -1.80 -1.99
C SER A 130 -6.86 -0.59 -2.45
N PRO A 131 -7.95 -0.26 -1.75
CA PRO A 131 -8.82 0.83 -2.15
C PRO A 131 -8.16 2.19 -1.86
N VAL A 132 -8.58 3.21 -2.59
CA VAL A 132 -8.29 4.60 -2.25
C VAL A 132 -9.31 5.05 -1.20
N LEU A 133 -8.82 5.38 -0.01
CA LEU A 133 -9.62 5.96 1.06
C LEU A 133 -9.60 7.48 0.94
N VAL A 134 -10.78 8.08 0.79
CA VAL A 134 -10.96 9.53 0.69
C VAL A 134 -11.71 10.02 1.93
N ARG A 135 -11.20 11.05 2.59
CA ARG A 135 -11.78 11.63 3.80
C ARG A 135 -11.89 13.14 3.70
N GLU A 136 -13.00 13.68 4.17
CA GLU A 136 -13.17 15.11 4.34
C GLU A 136 -12.24 15.60 5.46
N LEU A 137 -11.51 16.67 5.19
CA LEU A 137 -10.72 17.36 6.20
C LEU A 137 -11.57 18.45 6.86
N SER A 138 -11.62 18.45 8.20
CA SER A 138 -12.21 19.59 8.90
C SER A 138 -11.37 20.86 8.69
N PRO A 139 -11.95 22.07 8.78
CA PRO A 139 -11.19 23.32 8.67
C PRO A 139 -9.99 23.36 9.63
N ASP A 140 -10.18 22.89 10.87
CA ASP A 140 -9.12 22.84 11.88
C ASP A 140 -7.98 21.89 11.46
N ALA A 141 -8.30 20.74 10.85
CA ALA A 141 -7.31 19.81 10.30
C ALA A 141 -6.47 20.46 9.20
N ARG A 142 -7.13 21.17 8.29
CA ARG A 142 -6.50 21.84 7.15
C ARG A 142 -5.52 22.88 7.67
N ASP A 143 -5.97 23.73 8.59
CA ASP A 143 -5.16 24.78 9.17
C ASP A 143 -3.97 24.20 9.97
N ALA A 144 -4.20 23.12 10.74
CA ALA A 144 -3.14 22.44 11.47
C ALA A 144 -2.09 21.81 10.54
N ALA A 145 -2.51 21.15 9.46
CA ALA A 145 -1.61 20.52 8.50
C ALA A 145 -0.77 21.56 7.74
N VAL A 146 -1.37 22.70 7.37
CA VAL A 146 -0.63 23.83 6.75
C VAL A 146 0.36 24.44 7.74
N ALA A 147 -0.07 24.69 8.99
CA ALA A 147 0.81 25.23 10.02
C ALA A 147 2.00 24.30 10.29
N GLU A 148 1.78 22.99 10.30
CA GLU A 148 2.81 21.99 10.46
C GLU A 148 3.80 21.95 9.27
N LEU A 149 3.29 22.01 8.04
CA LEU A 149 4.13 22.07 6.84
C LEU A 149 5.03 23.32 6.85
N VAL A 150 4.44 24.49 7.13
CA VAL A 150 5.17 25.76 7.25
C VAL A 150 6.18 25.71 8.40
N ARG A 151 5.83 25.09 9.53
CA ARG A 151 6.75 24.91 10.67
C ARG A 151 7.94 24.03 10.27
N SER A 152 7.69 22.89 9.63
CA SER A 152 8.74 21.97 9.17
C SER A 152 9.67 22.60 8.14
N ALA A 153 9.14 23.42 7.22
CA ALA A 153 9.94 24.14 6.24
C ALA A 153 10.81 25.24 6.90
N ASN A 154 10.26 25.97 7.88
CA ASN A 154 11.03 26.93 8.67
C ASN A 154 12.17 26.26 9.46
N GLU A 155 11.92 25.10 10.07
CA GLU A 155 12.94 24.32 10.76
C GLU A 155 14.05 23.86 9.81
N SER A 156 13.69 23.38 8.62
CA SER A 156 14.65 22.96 7.59
C SER A 156 15.51 24.13 7.10
N LEU A 157 14.91 25.32 6.93
CA LEU A 157 15.64 26.53 6.59
C LEU A 157 16.60 26.95 7.71
N ALA A 158 16.16 26.94 8.97
CA ALA A 158 17.01 27.25 10.11
C ALA A 158 18.19 26.28 10.23
N ASP A 159 17.98 24.98 9.99
CA ASP A 159 19.03 23.97 9.98
C ASP A 159 20.03 24.18 8.82
N ALA A 160 19.55 24.51 7.62
CA ALA A 160 20.41 24.83 6.48
C ALA A 160 21.26 26.08 6.74
N GLU A 161 20.67 27.14 7.29
CA GLU A 161 21.38 28.38 7.65
C GLU A 161 22.41 28.15 8.77
N ALA A 162 22.05 27.35 9.78
CA ALA A 162 22.96 26.97 10.86
C ALA A 162 24.11 26.08 10.36
N HIS A 163 23.83 25.13 9.47
CA HIS A 163 24.85 24.28 8.85
C HIS A 163 25.84 25.12 8.04
N ARG A 164 25.33 26.03 7.19
CA ARG A 164 26.14 26.98 6.44
C ARG A 164 27.01 27.83 7.35
N ALA A 165 26.42 28.46 8.37
CA ALA A 165 27.16 29.30 9.32
C ALA A 165 28.25 28.52 10.06
N SER A 166 27.94 27.28 10.48
CA SER A 166 28.88 26.39 11.15
C SER A 166 30.07 26.01 10.25
N ARG A 167 29.82 25.63 8.99
CA ARG A 167 30.89 25.26 8.02
C ARG A 167 31.77 26.45 7.64
N LEU A 168 31.21 27.66 7.53
CA LEU A 168 31.99 28.88 7.28
C LEU A 168 32.86 29.27 8.49
N ALA A 169 32.34 29.10 9.71
CA ALA A 169 33.06 29.42 10.94
C ALA A 169 34.14 28.38 11.28
N ASN A 170 33.88 27.10 11.00
CA ASN A 170 34.73 25.97 11.35
C ASN A 170 34.89 25.05 10.13
N PRO A 171 35.69 25.46 9.14
CA PRO A 171 35.83 24.66 7.94
C PRO A 171 36.64 23.37 8.23
N PRO A 172 36.32 22.26 7.55
CA PRO A 172 36.94 20.97 7.81
C PRO A 172 38.45 21.02 7.60
N GLY A 173 39.21 20.45 8.54
CA GLY A 173 40.67 20.49 8.52
C GLY A 173 41.29 21.89 8.75
N GLY A 174 40.49 22.90 9.08
CA GLY A 174 40.95 24.28 9.33
C GLY A 174 41.37 25.04 8.06
N ALA A 175 41.19 24.46 6.88
CA ALA A 175 41.43 25.12 5.60
C ALA A 175 40.19 25.93 5.17
N PRO A 176 40.32 27.12 4.58
CA PRO A 176 39.17 27.84 4.04
C PRO A 176 38.42 27.00 2.99
N LEU A 177 37.08 27.10 2.98
CA LEU A 177 36.26 26.49 1.95
C LEU A 177 36.60 27.05 0.56
N THR A 178 36.53 26.20 -0.45
CA THR A 178 36.60 26.59 -1.87
C THR A 178 35.32 27.32 -2.28
N ALA A 179 35.38 28.06 -3.40
CA ALA A 179 34.20 28.73 -3.96
C ALA A 179 33.05 27.73 -4.24
N GLY A 180 33.37 26.56 -4.81
CA GLY A 180 32.36 25.54 -5.09
C GLY A 180 31.69 24.95 -3.84
N GLU A 181 32.43 24.83 -2.73
CA GLU A 181 31.85 24.39 -1.45
C GLU A 181 30.94 25.46 -0.83
N VAL A 182 31.31 26.74 -0.94
CA VAL A 182 30.45 27.84 -0.50
C VAL A 182 29.18 27.92 -1.36
N ASP A 183 29.31 27.81 -2.69
CA ASP A 183 28.18 27.78 -3.61
C ASP A 183 27.23 26.61 -3.31
N ALA A 184 27.76 25.44 -2.94
CA ALA A 184 26.93 24.30 -2.53
C ALA A 184 26.14 24.57 -1.24
N LEU A 185 26.75 25.22 -0.24
CA LEU A 185 26.05 25.63 0.98
C LEU A 185 24.99 26.70 0.71
N ASP A 186 25.29 27.66 -0.16
CA ASP A 186 24.34 28.69 -0.59
C ASP A 186 23.12 28.07 -1.29
N ARG A 187 23.35 27.12 -2.21
CA ARG A 187 22.27 26.36 -2.85
C ARG A 187 21.41 25.59 -1.84
N GLY A 188 22.02 25.00 -0.81
CA GLY A 188 21.26 24.31 0.25
C GLY A 188 20.29 25.23 0.99
N VAL A 189 20.71 26.47 1.28
CA VAL A 189 19.84 27.49 1.88
C VAL A 189 18.77 27.97 0.91
N GLU A 190 19.12 28.19 -0.36
CA GLU A 190 18.16 28.59 -1.40
C GLU A 190 17.06 27.54 -1.59
N VAL A 191 17.41 26.27 -1.72
CA VAL A 191 16.44 25.16 -1.79
C VAL A 191 15.52 25.14 -0.56
N ALA A 192 16.05 25.38 0.64
CA ALA A 192 15.23 25.42 1.85
C ALA A 192 14.28 26.64 1.89
N ARG A 193 14.67 27.78 1.31
CA ARG A 193 13.79 28.95 1.16
C ARG A 193 12.68 28.69 0.15
N ASP A 194 13.02 28.09 -0.99
CA ASP A 194 12.04 27.71 -2.01
C ASP A 194 11.02 26.72 -1.45
N GLN A 195 11.46 25.75 -0.63
CA GLN A 195 10.57 24.83 0.08
C GLN A 195 9.63 25.55 1.06
N LEU A 196 10.09 26.61 1.74
CA LEU A 196 9.23 27.42 2.61
C LEU A 196 8.20 28.22 1.82
N GLU A 197 8.59 28.82 0.70
CA GLU A 197 7.66 29.53 -0.19
C GLU A 197 6.62 28.57 -0.77
N LEU A 198 7.05 27.39 -1.21
CA LEU A 198 6.16 26.31 -1.63
C LEU A 198 5.23 25.89 -0.50
N ALA A 199 5.72 25.64 0.72
CA ALA A 199 4.86 25.28 1.86
C ALA A 199 3.76 26.32 2.15
N GLN A 200 4.05 27.61 1.92
CA GLN A 200 3.09 28.70 2.12
C GLN A 200 2.07 28.82 0.98
N THR A 201 2.44 28.41 -0.23
CA THR A 201 1.65 28.61 -1.46
C THR A 201 1.08 27.32 -2.06
N SER A 202 1.50 26.15 -1.56
CA SER A 202 1.19 24.86 -2.14
C SER A 202 -0.31 24.63 -2.21
N GLU A 203 -0.82 24.10 -3.32
CA GLU A 203 -2.25 23.80 -3.41
C GLU A 203 -2.57 22.52 -2.63
N SER A 204 -1.73 21.49 -2.75
CA SER A 204 -1.85 20.24 -1.99
C SER A 204 -0.90 20.16 -0.79
N ILE A 205 -1.27 19.37 0.22
CA ILE A 205 -0.46 19.12 1.41
C ILE A 205 -0.44 17.63 1.75
N THR A 206 0.68 17.17 2.29
CA THR A 206 0.73 15.85 2.94
C THR A 206 0.09 15.95 4.32
N VAL A 207 -0.94 15.15 4.59
CA VAL A 207 -1.68 15.20 5.86
C VAL A 207 -1.28 14.02 6.73
N VAL A 208 -1.09 14.26 8.02
CA VAL A 208 -0.87 13.21 9.02
C VAL A 208 -1.56 13.61 10.32
N GLY A 209 -2.12 12.65 11.05
CA GLY A 209 -2.68 12.90 12.38
C GLY A 209 -3.84 11.98 12.75
N ASP A 210 -4.25 12.06 14.02
CA ASP A 210 -5.31 11.25 14.62
C ASP A 210 -6.68 11.46 13.93
N GLU A 211 -6.90 12.59 13.28
CA GLU A 211 -8.13 12.85 12.51
C GLU A 211 -8.29 11.89 11.32
N LEU A 212 -7.18 11.34 10.82
CA LEU A 212 -7.16 10.33 9.78
C LEU A 212 -7.17 8.89 10.34
N ASP A 213 -7.29 8.69 11.66
CA ASP A 213 -7.50 7.37 12.28
C ASP A 213 -8.78 6.76 11.68
N SER A 214 -8.53 5.78 10.83
CA SER A 214 -9.53 5.05 10.09
C SER A 214 -9.24 3.57 10.30
N ARG A 215 -10.21 2.70 10.05
CA ARG A 215 -10.04 1.25 10.12
C ARG A 215 -10.96 0.62 9.11
N VAL A 216 -10.40 -0.16 8.19
CA VAL A 216 -11.20 -0.95 7.26
C VAL A 216 -11.74 -2.17 8.01
N LEU A 217 -13.05 -2.37 7.96
CA LEU A 217 -13.76 -3.50 8.52
C LEU A 217 -14.42 -4.27 7.38
N ILE A 218 -14.17 -5.58 7.31
CA ILE A 218 -14.83 -6.48 6.36
C ILE A 218 -15.85 -7.29 7.13
N THR A 219 -17.06 -7.32 6.59
CA THR A 219 -18.19 -8.01 7.23
C THR A 219 -18.81 -9.04 6.30
N HIS A 220 -19.32 -10.11 6.92
CA HIS A 220 -20.14 -11.12 6.27
C HIS A 220 -21.39 -11.29 7.12
N ASP A 221 -22.58 -11.16 6.52
CA ASP A 221 -23.87 -11.16 7.22
C ASP A 221 -23.91 -10.21 8.45
N GLY A 222 -23.30 -9.02 8.33
CA GLY A 222 -23.24 -8.00 9.38
C GLY A 222 -22.22 -8.27 10.49
N THR A 223 -21.53 -9.42 10.48
CA THR A 223 -20.47 -9.75 11.46
C THR A 223 -19.11 -9.33 10.93
N VAL A 224 -18.29 -8.65 11.74
CA VAL A 224 -16.90 -8.31 11.38
C VAL A 224 -16.05 -9.58 11.34
N VAL A 225 -15.58 -9.96 10.15
CA VAL A 225 -14.80 -11.19 9.91
C VAL A 225 -13.34 -10.92 9.58
N ALA A 226 -13.02 -9.73 9.08
CA ALA A 226 -11.66 -9.24 8.92
C ALA A 226 -11.60 -7.75 9.23
N SER A 227 -10.41 -7.28 9.57
CA SER A 227 -10.18 -5.87 9.83
C SER A 227 -8.71 -5.58 9.66
N ASP A 228 -8.39 -4.42 9.11
CA ASP A 228 -7.03 -3.92 9.23
C ASP A 228 -6.78 -3.52 10.70
N ALA A 229 -5.63 -3.86 11.27
CA ALA A 229 -5.30 -3.47 12.64
C ALA A 229 -4.92 -1.97 12.71
N ASP A 230 -4.48 -1.40 11.59
CA ASP A 230 -4.01 -0.03 11.49
C ASP A 230 -3.86 0.33 10.00
N PRO A 231 -4.87 0.91 9.32
CA PRO A 231 -4.64 1.56 8.04
C PRO A 231 -3.99 2.92 8.29
N ALA A 232 -2.97 2.99 9.16
CA ALA A 232 -1.86 3.85 8.87
C ALA A 232 -1.51 3.53 7.42
N PRO A 233 -1.61 4.52 6.52
CA PRO A 233 -1.37 4.24 5.12
C PRO A 233 0.01 3.61 5.07
N ASP A 234 0.15 2.58 4.24
CA ASP A 234 1.44 1.94 4.01
C ASP A 234 2.49 3.05 4.03
N PRO A 235 3.56 2.99 4.85
CA PRO A 235 4.49 4.12 4.99
C PRO A 235 5.12 4.56 3.66
N ARG A 236 4.91 3.80 2.58
CA ARG A 236 5.19 4.15 1.18
C ARG A 236 4.18 5.12 0.54
N TYR A 237 2.94 5.14 0.99
CA TYR A 237 1.86 5.98 0.51
C TYR A 237 1.48 7.00 1.60
N ALA A 238 1.75 8.28 1.35
CA ALA A 238 1.33 9.34 2.25
C ALA A 238 -0.12 9.76 1.93
N TRP A 239 -0.85 10.27 2.93
CA TRP A 239 -2.11 10.95 2.63
C TRP A 239 -1.81 12.26 1.89
N MET A 240 -2.46 12.45 0.76
CA MET A 240 -2.36 13.65 -0.06
C MET A 240 -3.69 14.39 0.01
N SER A 241 -3.67 15.70 0.20
CA SER A 241 -4.87 16.51 0.07
C SER A 241 -5.19 16.79 -1.40
N SER A 242 -6.46 17.06 -1.69
CA SER A 242 -6.85 17.75 -2.93
C SER A 242 -6.21 19.14 -3.00
N SER A 243 -6.17 19.73 -4.20
CA SER A 243 -5.69 21.10 -4.45
C SER A 243 -6.45 22.19 -3.67
N ASP A 244 -7.75 21.98 -3.39
CA ASP A 244 -8.55 22.87 -2.54
C ASP A 244 -8.47 22.51 -1.04
N ARG A 245 -7.67 21.47 -0.72
CA ARG A 245 -7.45 20.90 0.61
C ARG A 245 -8.75 20.47 1.30
N SER A 246 -9.81 20.21 0.55
CA SER A 246 -11.10 19.83 1.11
C SER A 246 -11.14 18.39 1.58
N VAL A 247 -10.39 17.53 0.91
CA VAL A 247 -10.29 16.12 1.20
C VAL A 247 -8.84 15.67 1.29
N ALA A 248 -8.59 14.60 2.03
CA ALA A 248 -7.36 13.84 1.99
C ALA A 248 -7.64 12.45 1.43
N MET A 249 -6.72 11.94 0.62
CA MET A 249 -6.76 10.62 0.05
C MET A 249 -5.51 9.83 0.38
N GLY A 250 -5.66 8.55 0.65
CA GLY A 250 -4.56 7.64 0.91
C GLY A 250 -4.90 6.25 0.41
N LEU A 251 -3.91 5.56 -0.13
CA LEU A 251 -4.05 4.13 -0.39
C LEU A 251 -4.02 3.37 0.93
N THR A 252 -4.96 2.45 1.07
CA THR A 252 -4.89 1.41 2.09
C THR A 252 -4.49 0.10 1.43
N SER A 253 -3.99 -0.83 2.22
CA SER A 253 -3.72 -2.20 1.79
C SER A 253 -4.21 -3.12 2.89
N THR A 254 -5.32 -3.80 2.64
CA THR A 254 -5.96 -4.67 3.62
C THR A 254 -5.86 -6.10 3.15
N GLU A 255 -5.16 -6.93 3.93
CA GLU A 255 -5.20 -8.38 3.76
C GLU A 255 -6.58 -8.91 4.16
N LEU A 256 -7.18 -9.67 3.27
CA LEU A 256 -8.49 -10.30 3.41
C LEU A 256 -8.33 -11.67 4.08
N ILE A 257 -7.91 -11.61 5.34
CA ILE A 257 -7.72 -12.75 6.24
C ILE A 257 -8.61 -12.61 7.47
N THR A 258 -9.07 -13.73 8.02
CA THR A 258 -9.90 -13.72 9.22
C THR A 258 -9.17 -13.04 10.37
N CYS A 259 -9.86 -12.15 11.08
CA CYS A 259 -9.32 -11.59 12.31
C CYS A 259 -9.30 -12.64 13.43
N ALA A 260 -8.43 -12.43 14.42
CA ALA A 260 -8.37 -13.30 15.60
C ALA A 260 -9.59 -13.08 16.51
N THR A 261 -10.08 -14.16 17.11
CA THR A 261 -11.08 -14.13 18.19
C THR A 261 -10.58 -14.92 19.41
N ASP A 262 -11.27 -14.85 20.54
CA ASP A 262 -10.91 -15.71 21.69
C ASP A 262 -11.11 -17.19 21.31
N GLY A 263 -10.00 -17.90 21.18
CA GLY A 263 -9.97 -19.31 20.83
C GLY A 263 -9.59 -19.61 19.38
N GLU A 264 -9.57 -18.61 18.50
CA GLU A 264 -9.16 -18.76 17.10
C GLU A 264 -8.12 -17.71 16.71
N PRO A 265 -6.92 -18.11 16.26
CA PRO A 265 -5.81 -17.19 16.02
C PRO A 265 -6.03 -16.24 14.82
N GLY A 266 -7.07 -16.43 14.01
CA GLY A 266 -7.25 -15.73 12.75
C GLY A 266 -6.18 -16.10 11.72
N GLY A 267 -6.02 -15.27 10.70
CA GLY A 267 -5.00 -15.40 9.68
C GLY A 267 -5.35 -16.35 8.55
N VAL A 268 -6.59 -16.81 8.46
CA VAL A 268 -7.03 -17.69 7.36
C VAL A 268 -7.60 -16.81 6.24
N PRO A 269 -7.21 -17.01 4.96
CA PRO A 269 -7.80 -16.27 3.85
C PRO A 269 -9.33 -16.36 3.85
N LEU A 270 -9.99 -15.22 3.59
CA LEU A 270 -11.44 -15.19 3.46
C LEU A 270 -11.87 -16.09 2.28
N PRO A 271 -12.92 -16.92 2.44
CA PRO A 271 -13.45 -17.73 1.35
C PRO A 271 -14.09 -16.88 0.26
N ALA A 272 -14.31 -17.46 -0.92
CA ALA A 272 -15.13 -16.83 -1.95
C ALA A 272 -16.54 -16.52 -1.44
N GLY A 273 -17.11 -15.40 -1.88
CA GLY A 273 -18.42 -14.92 -1.47
C GLY A 273 -18.55 -13.40 -1.50
N GLU A 274 -19.73 -12.94 -1.10
CA GLU A 274 -20.06 -11.51 -1.00
C GLU A 274 -19.71 -10.98 0.39
N TYR A 275 -19.07 -9.82 0.43
CA TYR A 275 -18.69 -9.12 1.64
C TYR A 275 -19.15 -7.67 1.60
N SER A 276 -19.36 -7.10 2.79
CA SER A 276 -19.60 -5.67 2.94
C SER A 276 -18.41 -5.03 3.65
N VAL A 277 -17.85 -4.01 3.02
CA VAL A 277 -16.73 -3.23 3.54
C VAL A 277 -17.26 -1.97 4.21
N TYR A 278 -16.68 -1.65 5.37
CA TYR A 278 -16.96 -0.44 6.13
C TYR A 278 -15.66 0.24 6.51
N VAL A 279 -15.72 1.54 6.74
CA VAL A 279 -14.61 2.31 7.32
C VAL A 279 -15.06 2.85 8.67
N SER A 280 -14.41 2.39 9.74
CA SER A 280 -14.57 2.94 11.08
C SER A 280 -13.58 4.06 11.32
N TYR A 281 -14.03 5.22 11.78
CA TYR A 281 -13.17 6.39 11.98
C TYR A 281 -13.62 7.23 13.17
N ALA A 282 -12.71 8.07 13.68
CA ALA A 282 -13.00 8.95 14.80
C ALA A 282 -13.88 10.15 14.38
N GLU A 283 -14.93 10.41 15.16
CA GLU A 283 -15.80 11.59 15.09
C GLU A 283 -15.95 12.23 16.48
N ALA A 284 -16.56 13.43 16.54
CA ALA A 284 -16.72 14.20 17.78
C ALA A 284 -17.48 13.47 18.91
N GLY A 285 -18.21 12.39 18.59
CA GLY A 285 -18.95 11.55 19.54
C GLY A 285 -18.35 10.18 19.83
N GLY A 286 -17.19 9.84 19.26
CA GLY A 286 -16.59 8.50 19.31
C GLY A 286 -16.32 7.95 17.91
N ARG A 287 -16.08 6.63 17.79
CA ARG A 287 -15.94 5.99 16.48
C ARG A 287 -17.32 5.81 15.84
N ALA A 288 -17.41 6.14 14.56
CA ALA A 288 -18.56 5.87 13.69
C ALA A 288 -18.13 4.99 12.52
N VAL A 289 -19.09 4.52 11.71
CA VAL A 289 -18.83 3.74 10.48
C VAL A 289 -19.50 4.34 9.25
N ALA A 290 -18.75 4.42 8.15
CA ALA A 290 -19.27 4.66 6.81
C ALA A 290 -19.31 3.35 6.01
N GLY A 291 -20.28 3.23 5.10
CA GLY A 291 -20.53 2.03 4.29
C GLY A 291 -22.02 1.64 4.29
N PRO A 292 -22.39 0.48 3.73
CA PRO A 292 -21.50 -0.53 3.17
C PRO A 292 -20.99 -0.18 1.77
N TRP A 293 -19.81 -0.70 1.43
CA TRP A 293 -19.36 -0.91 0.05
C TRP A 293 -19.38 -2.40 -0.26
N SER A 294 -19.73 -2.79 -1.49
CA SER A 294 -19.70 -4.21 -1.88
C SER A 294 -18.29 -4.66 -2.25
N LEU A 295 -18.00 -5.91 -1.96
CA LEU A 295 -16.78 -6.60 -2.36
C LEU A 295 -17.11 -8.07 -2.63
N THR A 296 -16.81 -8.54 -3.83
CA THR A 296 -17.00 -9.96 -4.18
C THR A 296 -15.64 -10.65 -4.21
N LEU A 297 -15.50 -11.79 -3.53
CA LEU A 297 -14.30 -12.63 -3.61
C LEU A 297 -14.57 -13.88 -4.42
N LEU A 298 -13.68 -14.16 -5.37
CA LEU A 298 -13.71 -15.36 -6.20
C LEU A 298 -12.72 -16.41 -5.68
N ASP A 299 -12.97 -17.66 -6.03
CA ASP A 299 -11.97 -18.72 -5.91
C ASP A 299 -10.99 -18.60 -7.07
N MET A 300 -9.69 -18.73 -6.78
CA MET A 300 -8.67 -18.79 -7.82
C MET A 300 -8.89 -20.05 -8.68
N PRO A 301 -9.11 -19.92 -10.01
CA PRO A 301 -9.19 -21.08 -10.88
C PRO A 301 -7.86 -21.86 -10.89
N PRO A 302 -7.87 -23.14 -11.31
CA PRO A 302 -6.63 -23.89 -11.48
C PRO A 302 -5.74 -23.24 -12.54
N ALA A 303 -4.43 -23.54 -12.46
CA ALA A 303 -3.48 -23.12 -13.48
C ALA A 303 -3.92 -23.63 -14.88
N PRO A 304 -3.79 -22.81 -15.93
CA PRO A 304 -4.10 -23.21 -17.30
C PRO A 304 -3.26 -24.43 -17.72
N THR A 305 -3.79 -25.21 -18.66
CA THR A 305 -3.11 -26.37 -19.25
C THR A 305 -3.25 -26.34 -20.78
N GLY A 306 -2.51 -27.20 -21.48
CA GLY A 306 -2.58 -27.30 -22.95
C GLY A 306 -1.64 -26.37 -23.70
N PHE A 307 -0.52 -25.99 -23.08
CA PHE A 307 0.52 -25.19 -23.71
C PHE A 307 1.23 -25.95 -24.85
N PRO A 308 1.68 -25.25 -25.90
CA PRO A 308 2.49 -25.84 -26.96
C PRO A 308 3.84 -26.33 -26.43
N GLU A 309 4.45 -27.26 -27.16
CA GLU A 309 5.81 -27.74 -26.85
C GLU A 309 6.80 -26.56 -26.87
N GLY A 310 7.70 -26.51 -25.89
CA GLY A 310 8.70 -25.46 -25.75
C GLY A 310 8.26 -24.22 -24.96
N PHE A 311 6.99 -24.13 -24.54
CA PHE A 311 6.55 -23.06 -23.64
C PHE A 311 7.16 -23.25 -22.22
N PRO A 312 7.70 -22.19 -21.59
CA PRO A 312 8.41 -22.28 -20.31
C PRO A 312 7.47 -22.30 -19.09
N VAL A 313 6.55 -23.28 -18.99
CA VAL A 313 5.60 -23.40 -17.84
C VAL A 313 6.29 -23.48 -16.49
N ASP A 314 7.47 -24.11 -16.44
CA ASP A 314 8.17 -24.35 -15.18
C ASP A 314 8.94 -23.10 -14.69
N ASP A 315 9.22 -22.15 -15.59
CA ASP A 315 9.98 -20.94 -15.31
C ASP A 315 9.09 -19.72 -15.11
N VAL A 316 8.01 -19.59 -15.89
CA VAL A 316 7.11 -18.43 -15.86
C VAL A 316 5.77 -18.83 -15.25
N PRO A 317 5.49 -18.47 -13.98
CA PRO A 317 4.22 -18.76 -13.35
C PRO A 317 3.11 -17.93 -13.99
N LEU A 318 1.96 -18.56 -14.22
CA LEU A 318 0.79 -17.96 -14.84
C LEU A 318 -0.39 -18.00 -13.87
N ILE A 319 -1.23 -16.96 -13.93
CA ILE A 319 -2.49 -16.92 -13.20
C ILE A 319 -3.41 -18.07 -13.62
N GLY A 320 -4.20 -18.56 -12.66
CA GLY A 320 -5.26 -19.52 -12.92
C GLY A 320 -6.34 -18.94 -13.84
N GLY A 321 -6.89 -19.78 -14.70
CA GLY A 321 -7.93 -19.37 -15.66
C GLY A 321 -7.99 -20.26 -16.89
N ARG A 322 -8.77 -19.83 -17.88
CA ARG A 322 -8.89 -20.54 -19.15
C ARG A 322 -7.89 -19.98 -20.14
N LEU A 323 -7.04 -20.85 -20.69
CA LEU A 323 -6.13 -20.49 -21.77
C LEU A 323 -6.93 -20.10 -23.03
N VAL A 324 -6.78 -18.85 -23.47
CA VAL A 324 -7.45 -18.33 -24.68
C VAL A 324 -6.54 -18.51 -25.89
N SER A 325 -5.28 -18.09 -25.77
CA SER A 325 -4.30 -18.23 -26.85
C SER A 325 -2.87 -18.28 -26.32
N VAL A 326 -2.01 -18.96 -27.08
CA VAL A 326 -0.55 -18.96 -26.91
C VAL A 326 0.06 -18.83 -28.30
N THR A 327 0.78 -17.75 -28.54
CA THR A 327 1.34 -17.44 -29.85
C THR A 327 2.84 -17.18 -29.73
N PRO A 328 3.69 -17.87 -30.50
CA PRO A 328 5.10 -17.53 -30.61
C PRO A 328 5.27 -16.09 -31.11
N MET A 329 6.20 -15.36 -30.50
CA MET A 329 6.55 -14.00 -30.91
C MET A 329 8.03 -13.94 -31.28
N ALA A 330 8.35 -13.18 -32.32
CA ALA A 330 9.73 -12.79 -32.60
C ALA A 330 9.99 -11.43 -31.94
N GLY A 331 10.86 -11.40 -30.94
CA GLY A 331 11.38 -10.19 -30.31
C GLY A 331 12.78 -9.83 -30.81
N SER A 332 13.23 -8.61 -30.53
CA SER A 332 14.60 -8.19 -30.81
C SER A 332 15.64 -8.95 -29.99
N SER A 333 15.26 -9.49 -28.83
CA SER A 333 16.10 -10.30 -27.93
C SER A 333 16.03 -11.81 -28.21
N GLY A 334 15.10 -12.28 -29.04
CA GLY A 334 14.94 -13.70 -29.37
C GLY A 334 13.49 -14.11 -29.62
N GLU A 335 13.26 -15.42 -29.68
CA GLU A 335 11.90 -15.99 -29.77
C GLU A 335 11.27 -16.03 -28.37
N GLY A 336 10.02 -15.58 -28.27
CA GLY A 336 9.25 -15.52 -27.04
C GLY A 336 7.80 -15.91 -27.26
N TRP A 337 6.92 -15.52 -26.34
CA TRP A 337 5.51 -15.94 -26.32
C TRP A 337 4.58 -14.81 -25.92
N SER A 338 3.43 -14.71 -26.61
CA SER A 338 2.24 -14.04 -26.09
C SER A 338 1.28 -15.08 -25.55
N VAL A 339 0.82 -14.90 -24.31
CA VAL A 339 -0.18 -15.77 -23.68
C VAL A 339 -1.37 -14.93 -23.27
N VAL A 340 -2.57 -15.36 -23.61
CA VAL A 340 -3.82 -14.73 -23.17
C VAL A 340 -4.60 -15.72 -22.32
N ILE A 341 -4.92 -15.32 -21.10
CA ILE A 341 -5.68 -16.11 -20.13
C ILE A 341 -6.96 -15.34 -19.81
N ALA A 342 -8.11 -15.99 -19.99
CA ALA A 342 -9.38 -15.50 -19.45
C ALA A 342 -9.42 -15.82 -17.96
N ALA A 343 -9.55 -14.77 -17.16
CA ALA A 343 -9.58 -14.84 -15.71
C ALA A 343 -10.60 -13.82 -15.21
N ASP A 344 -11.61 -14.30 -14.50
CA ASP A 344 -12.63 -13.44 -13.87
C ASP A 344 -11.99 -12.66 -12.72
N GLY A 345 -12.45 -11.44 -12.46
CA GLY A 345 -11.96 -10.62 -11.35
C GLY A 345 -11.12 -9.43 -11.82
N ASP A 346 -11.36 -8.29 -11.19
CA ASP A 346 -10.80 -7.01 -11.57
C ASP A 346 -9.30 -6.93 -11.23
N ASP A 347 -8.81 -7.70 -10.25
CA ASP A 347 -7.40 -7.78 -9.84
C ASP A 347 -6.60 -8.89 -10.52
N ALA A 348 -7.12 -9.54 -11.56
CA ALA A 348 -6.46 -10.67 -12.20
C ALA A 348 -5.03 -10.31 -12.69
N ALA A 349 -4.83 -9.12 -13.25
CA ALA A 349 -3.50 -8.69 -13.69
C ALA A 349 -2.55 -8.39 -12.52
N LYS A 350 -3.05 -7.84 -11.41
CA LYS A 350 -2.28 -7.68 -10.17
C LYS A 350 -1.84 -9.04 -9.61
N GLU A 351 -2.75 -10.01 -9.54
CA GLU A 351 -2.43 -11.35 -9.05
C GLU A 351 -1.44 -12.08 -9.97
N ALA A 352 -1.56 -11.89 -11.29
CA ALA A 352 -0.57 -12.36 -12.24
C ALA A 352 0.84 -11.81 -11.93
N VAL A 353 0.97 -10.51 -11.70
CA VAL A 353 2.26 -9.89 -11.30
C VAL A 353 2.76 -10.45 -9.97
N ARG A 354 1.87 -10.63 -8.98
CA ARG A 354 2.23 -11.20 -7.67
C ARG A 354 2.85 -12.58 -7.79
N LEU A 355 2.39 -13.41 -8.74
CA LEU A 355 2.95 -14.74 -8.99
C LEU A 355 4.38 -14.68 -9.55
N LEU A 356 4.77 -13.60 -10.24
CA LEU A 356 6.11 -13.43 -10.80
C LEU A 356 7.17 -13.15 -9.72
N GLY A 357 6.78 -12.65 -8.54
CA GLY A 357 7.69 -12.50 -7.40
C GLY A 357 7.13 -11.68 -6.23
N ASP A 358 7.58 -12.02 -5.03
CA ASP A 358 7.10 -11.42 -3.76
C ASP A 358 7.39 -9.91 -3.65
N ASP A 359 8.49 -9.44 -4.25
CA ASP A 359 8.88 -8.02 -4.22
C ASP A 359 7.93 -7.12 -5.02
N TRP A 360 7.14 -7.70 -5.94
CA TRP A 360 6.24 -6.98 -6.84
C TRP A 360 4.79 -6.94 -6.34
N SER A 361 4.50 -7.62 -5.22
CA SER A 361 3.20 -7.66 -4.52
C SER A 361 2.70 -6.29 -4.03
N THR A 362 3.52 -5.27 -4.18
CA THR A 362 3.33 -3.95 -3.60
C THR A 362 2.62 -2.98 -4.53
N TYR A 363 2.31 -3.45 -5.75
CA TYR A 363 1.56 -2.67 -6.72
C TYR A 363 0.12 -2.47 -6.21
N PRO A 364 -0.29 -1.22 -5.92
CA PRO A 364 -1.55 -0.99 -5.22
C PRO A 364 -2.75 -1.00 -6.16
N ALA A 365 -2.52 -0.90 -7.47
CA ALA A 365 -3.61 -0.93 -8.44
C ALA A 365 -3.99 -2.36 -8.83
N LEU A 366 -5.21 -2.51 -9.31
CA LEU A 366 -5.79 -3.74 -9.83
C LEU A 366 -5.04 -4.25 -11.09
N ALA A 367 -4.32 -3.38 -11.79
CA ALA A 367 -3.44 -3.75 -12.89
C ALA A 367 -2.14 -2.92 -12.93
N PRO A 368 -1.02 -3.50 -13.41
CA PRO A 368 0.20 -2.74 -13.69
C PRO A 368 0.00 -1.80 -14.91
N PRO A 369 0.73 -0.67 -14.97
CA PRO A 369 0.77 0.20 -16.12
C PRO A 369 1.26 -0.55 -17.37
N PRO A 370 0.71 -0.22 -18.55
CA PRO A 370 1.17 -0.80 -19.80
C PRO A 370 2.69 -0.61 -19.98
N GLY A 371 3.36 -1.67 -20.43
CA GLY A 371 4.78 -1.64 -20.77
C GLY A 371 5.75 -1.89 -19.62
N ILE A 372 5.27 -2.14 -18.40
CA ILE A 372 6.12 -2.65 -17.32
C ILE A 372 6.43 -4.12 -17.57
N THR A 373 7.70 -4.48 -17.39
CA THR A 373 8.20 -5.86 -17.48
C THR A 373 8.92 -6.28 -16.21
N PHE A 374 8.92 -7.59 -15.95
CA PHE A 374 9.44 -8.20 -14.73
C PHE A 374 10.41 -9.33 -15.10
N PRO A 375 11.65 -9.33 -14.59
CA PRO A 375 12.60 -10.41 -14.83
C PRO A 375 12.24 -11.65 -14.00
N VAL A 376 12.08 -12.79 -14.65
CA VAL A 376 11.70 -14.08 -14.05
C VAL A 376 12.47 -15.21 -14.71
N ALA A 377 13.38 -15.84 -13.97
CA ALA A 377 14.08 -17.06 -14.41
C ALA A 377 14.74 -16.96 -15.82
N GLY A 378 15.29 -15.79 -16.19
CA GLY A 378 15.90 -15.54 -17.50
C GLY A 378 14.92 -15.08 -18.59
N TRP A 379 13.70 -14.73 -18.20
CA TRP A 379 12.67 -14.15 -19.05
C TRP A 379 12.33 -12.73 -18.59
N GLU A 380 12.10 -11.83 -19.54
CA GLU A 380 11.42 -10.55 -19.35
C GLU A 380 9.92 -10.75 -19.59
N VAL A 381 9.11 -10.60 -18.53
CA VAL A 381 7.67 -10.86 -18.55
C VAL A 381 6.88 -9.57 -18.35
N GLY A 382 6.15 -9.13 -19.37
CA GLY A 382 5.14 -8.07 -19.26
C GLY A 382 3.76 -8.66 -18.96
N VAL A 383 2.99 -8.01 -18.10
CA VAL A 383 1.60 -8.39 -17.76
C VAL A 383 0.70 -7.20 -17.99
N THR A 384 -0.41 -7.39 -18.71
CA THR A 384 -1.40 -6.33 -18.98
C THR A 384 -2.82 -6.87 -18.79
N ALA A 385 -3.67 -6.10 -18.10
CA ALA A 385 -5.11 -6.35 -18.09
C ALA A 385 -5.71 -6.00 -19.47
N SER A 386 -6.59 -6.85 -19.98
CA SER A 386 -7.24 -6.64 -21.26
C SER A 386 -8.67 -7.20 -21.26
N THR A 387 -9.39 -6.98 -22.34
CA THR A 387 -10.74 -7.51 -22.54
C THR A 387 -10.78 -8.14 -23.92
N SER A 388 -11.31 -9.36 -24.00
CA SER A 388 -11.54 -10.04 -25.28
C SER A 388 -12.57 -9.29 -26.14
N GLU A 389 -12.67 -9.66 -27.42
CA GLU A 389 -13.67 -9.09 -28.34
C GLU A 389 -15.11 -9.31 -27.85
N ASP A 390 -15.35 -10.39 -27.10
CA ASP A 390 -16.66 -10.74 -26.54
C ASP A 390 -16.94 -10.07 -25.18
N GLY A 391 -16.02 -9.23 -24.68
CA GLY A 391 -16.18 -8.51 -23.41
C GLY A 391 -15.70 -9.28 -22.17
N GLU A 392 -15.11 -10.47 -22.33
CA GLU A 392 -14.57 -11.25 -21.21
C GLU A 392 -13.26 -10.65 -20.70
N PRO A 393 -13.07 -10.48 -19.38
CA PRO A 393 -11.79 -10.06 -18.79
C PRO A 393 -10.67 -11.05 -19.09
N THR A 394 -9.50 -10.51 -19.44
CA THR A 394 -8.32 -11.32 -19.77
C THR A 394 -7.04 -10.70 -19.21
N VAL A 395 -6.03 -11.55 -18.99
CA VAL A 395 -4.66 -11.15 -18.67
C VAL A 395 -3.77 -11.57 -19.83
N VAL A 396 -3.00 -10.62 -20.35
CA VAL A 396 -2.04 -10.83 -21.43
C VAL A 396 -0.63 -10.83 -20.88
N TYR A 397 0.11 -11.91 -21.13
CA TYR A 397 1.54 -12.03 -20.85
C TYR A 397 2.33 -11.83 -22.14
N SER A 398 3.39 -11.03 -22.07
CA SER A 398 4.44 -10.91 -23.08
C SER A 398 5.72 -11.46 -22.48
N ILE A 399 6.20 -12.61 -22.97
CA ILE A 399 7.32 -13.33 -22.39
C ILE A 399 8.46 -13.34 -23.42
N LEU A 400 9.55 -12.65 -23.12
CA LEU A 400 10.73 -12.55 -24.00
C LEU A 400 11.98 -13.03 -23.24
N PRO A 401 13.02 -13.53 -23.91
CA PRO A 401 14.30 -13.79 -23.26
C PRO A 401 14.91 -12.48 -22.71
N ASP A 402 15.45 -12.52 -21.48
CA ASP A 402 16.19 -11.43 -20.80
C ASP A 402 17.64 -11.28 -21.32
#